data_AF-C3Z9D6-F1
#
_entry.id   AF-C3Z9D6-F1
#
_cell.length_a   1.000
_cell.length_b   1.000
_cell.length_c   1.000
_cell.angle_alpha   90.00
_cell.angle_beta   90.00
_cell.angle_gamma   90.00
#
_symmetry.space_group_name_H-M   'P 1'
#
loop_
_entity.id
_entity.type
_entity.pdbx_description
1 polymer ?
#
loop_
_entity_poly.entity_id
_entity_poly.type
_entity_poly.pdbx_seq_one_letter_code
_entity_poly.pdbx_strand_id
1 'polypeptide(L)'
;MFETMALEIEQLLVKLNEVNDKMAEYSQNGGIHTNNPSLMHTLQRHRDILQDYSLEFNKTKTNISAYRDREELLGSVRREIDNYHKGSSVQNRRTDLLLKEQEHTRSADRVADEAINIAMATKENLMGQKGMLGGITTKMNTLAKRFPVINNLFQKINLRKRRDSIILGTVIGVCVILLLLYAFR
;
A
#
# COMPACT_ATOMS: atom_id res chain seq x y z
N MET A 1 -11.18 21.89 40.17
CA MET A 1 -11.77 22.85 39.20
C MET A 1 -13.17 22.42 38.76
N PHE A 2 -13.39 21.16 38.34
CA PHE A 2 -14.74 20.69 38.02
C PHE A 2 -15.70 20.72 39.23
N GLU A 3 -15.25 20.21 40.38
CA GLU A 3 -16.06 20.16 41.61
C GLU A 3 -16.50 21.54 42.10
N THR A 4 -15.63 22.55 42.00
CA THR A 4 -15.96 23.93 42.38
C THR A 4 -17.03 24.53 41.47
N MET A 5 -16.92 24.32 40.16
CA MET A 5 -17.95 24.77 39.20
C MET A 5 -19.27 24.02 39.37
N ALA A 6 -19.23 22.72 39.67
CA ALA A 6 -20.43 21.92 39.91
C ALA A 6 -21.21 22.43 41.14
N LEU A 7 -20.51 22.78 42.22
CA LEU A 7 -21.11 23.37 43.42
C LEU A 7 -21.75 24.74 43.14
N GLU A 8 -21.08 25.59 42.34
CA GLU A 8 -21.65 26.88 41.94
C GLU A 8 -22.94 26.72 41.14
N ILE A 9 -22.99 25.77 40.20
CA ILE A 9 -24.20 25.49 39.41
C ILE A 9 -25.33 24.93 40.29
N GLU A 10 -25.03 24.03 41.24
CA GLU A 10 -26.02 23.52 42.20
C GLU A 10 -26.62 24.66 43.02
N GLN A 11 -25.81 25.60 43.50
CA GLN A 11 -26.30 26.78 44.23
C GLN A 11 -27.18 27.68 43.36
N LEU A 12 -26.85 27.84 42.07
CA LEU A 12 -27.67 28.62 41.14
C LEU A 12 -29.01 27.95 40.84
N LEU A 13 -29.05 26.62 40.71
CA LEU A 13 -30.29 25.87 40.55
C LEU A 13 -31.20 25.99 41.78
N VAL A 14 -30.63 25.91 42.98
CA VAL A 14 -31.38 26.13 44.23
C VAL A 14 -31.96 27.54 44.29
N LYS A 15 -31.18 28.57 43.97
CA LYS A 15 -31.66 29.95 43.90
C LYS A 15 -32.77 30.13 42.86
N LEU A 16 -32.67 29.48 41.70
CA LEU A 16 -33.71 29.52 40.68
C LEU A 16 -35.01 28.85 41.16
N ASN A 17 -34.89 27.75 41.91
CA ASN A 17 -36.04 27.12 42.56
C ASN A 17 -36.70 28.06 43.58
N GLU A 18 -35.92 28.71 44.46
CA GLU A 18 -36.44 29.68 45.42
C GLU A 18 -37.16 30.86 44.75
N VAL A 19 -36.65 31.34 43.62
CA VAL A 19 -37.30 32.40 42.83
C VAL A 19 -38.61 31.91 42.22
N ASN A 20 -38.64 30.68 41.69
CA ASN A 20 -39.85 30.07 41.17
C ASN A 20 -40.92 29.86 42.26
N ASP A 21 -40.51 29.48 43.47
CA ASP A 21 -41.41 29.32 44.63
C ASP A 21 -41.99 30.68 45.06
N LYS A 22 -41.17 31.73 45.14
CA LYS A 22 -41.65 33.10 45.38
C LYS A 22 -42.62 33.57 44.30
N MET A 23 -42.35 33.27 43.02
CA MET A 23 -43.25 33.59 41.92
C MET A 23 -44.60 32.87 42.05
N ALA A 24 -44.60 31.64 42.54
CA ALA A 24 -45.82 30.88 42.86
C ALA A 24 -46.62 31.54 43.99
N GLU A 25 -45.94 31.95 45.06
CA GLU A 25 -46.56 32.65 46.20
C GLU A 25 -47.18 33.98 45.78
N TYR A 26 -46.47 34.80 44.99
CA TYR A 26 -47.02 36.07 44.45
C TYR A 26 -48.24 35.84 43.57
N SER A 27 -48.24 34.77 42.77
CA SER A 27 -49.38 34.45 41.93
C SER A 27 -50.61 33.97 42.73
N GLN A 28 -50.42 33.46 43.95
CA GLN A 28 -51.50 32.98 44.82
C GLN A 28 -52.01 34.08 45.77
N ASN A 29 -51.14 34.98 46.23
CA ASN A 29 -51.45 36.04 47.20
C ASN A 29 -51.90 37.39 46.58
N GLY A 30 -51.88 37.53 45.25
CA GLY A 30 -52.37 38.71 44.55
C GLY A 30 -53.90 38.85 44.62
N GLY A 31 -54.39 39.51 45.67
CA GLY A 31 -55.82 39.74 45.91
C GLY A 31 -56.57 40.37 44.73
N ILE A 32 -57.73 39.76 44.42
CA ILE A 32 -58.83 40.30 43.61
C ILE A 32 -58.44 40.56 42.12
N HIS A 33 -58.78 39.57 41.28
CA HIS A 33 -58.78 39.58 39.81
C HIS A 33 -57.42 39.56 39.08
N THR A 34 -56.69 38.45 39.10
CA THR A 34 -55.84 38.07 37.95
C THR A 34 -55.72 36.54 37.78
N ASN A 35 -56.79 35.88 37.32
CA ASN A 35 -56.63 34.65 36.54
C ASN A 35 -55.95 35.03 35.21
N ASN A 36 -54.69 35.45 35.23
CA ASN A 36 -53.89 35.81 34.05
C ASN A 36 -53.26 34.53 33.51
N PRO A 37 -53.82 33.90 32.45
CA PRO A 37 -53.32 32.62 31.94
C PRO A 37 -51.85 32.72 31.51
N SER A 38 -51.43 33.92 31.10
CA SER A 38 -50.03 34.25 30.77
C SER A 38 -49.07 34.12 31.95
N LEU A 39 -49.48 34.50 33.17
CA LEU A 39 -48.63 34.39 34.37
C LEU A 39 -48.48 32.92 34.81
N MET A 40 -49.59 32.18 34.80
CA MET A 40 -49.59 30.73 35.05
C MET A 40 -48.72 29.97 34.06
N HIS A 41 -48.85 30.27 32.77
CA HIS A 41 -48.03 29.67 31.73
C HIS A 41 -46.55 30.03 31.87
N THR A 42 -46.24 31.28 32.25
CA THR A 42 -44.86 31.72 32.49
C THR A 42 -44.24 30.96 33.66
N LEU A 43 -44.96 30.81 34.77
CA LEU A 43 -44.50 30.04 35.93
C LEU A 43 -44.29 28.56 35.58
N GLN A 44 -45.23 27.96 34.87
CA GLN A 44 -45.10 26.58 34.41
C GLN A 44 -43.84 26.41 33.55
N ARG A 45 -43.62 27.32 32.59
CA ARG A 45 -42.41 27.33 31.76
C ARG A 45 -41.13 27.48 32.60
N HIS A 46 -41.13 28.30 33.64
CA HIS A 46 -39.98 28.44 34.54
C HIS A 46 -39.68 27.17 35.35
N ARG A 47 -40.72 26.40 35.72
CA ARG A 47 -40.55 25.08 36.34
C ARG A 47 -40.00 24.06 35.35
N ASP A 48 -40.51 24.05 34.13
CA ASP A 48 -40.02 23.15 33.07
C ASP A 48 -38.53 23.43 32.77
N ILE A 49 -38.16 24.71 32.62
CA ILE A 49 -36.75 25.12 32.40
C ILE A 49 -35.85 24.71 33.58
N LEU A 50 -36.31 24.88 34.83
CA LEU A 50 -35.55 24.46 36.00
C LEU A 50 -35.33 22.94 36.03
N GLN A 51 -36.37 22.17 35.67
CA GLN A 51 -36.31 20.72 35.59
C GLN A 51 -35.31 20.28 34.50
N ASP A 52 -35.39 20.89 33.31
CA ASP A 52 -34.47 20.61 32.20
C ASP A 52 -33.02 20.90 32.58
N TYR A 53 -32.75 22.05 33.21
CA TYR A 53 -31.41 22.39 33.67
C TYR A 53 -30.91 21.45 34.76
N SER A 54 -31.78 21.02 35.67
CA SER A 54 -31.40 20.07 36.72
C SER A 54 -31.06 18.69 36.13
N LEU A 55 -31.82 18.24 35.12
CA LEU A 55 -31.57 16.98 34.44
C LEU A 55 -30.26 17.02 33.66
N GLU A 56 -30.05 18.04 32.85
CA GLU A 56 -28.83 18.18 32.04
C GLU A 56 -27.58 18.37 32.92
N PHE A 57 -27.70 19.07 34.05
CA PHE A 57 -26.62 19.17 35.03
C PHE A 57 -26.24 17.81 35.62
N ASN A 58 -27.22 17.03 36.10
CA ASN A 58 -26.96 15.71 36.69
C ASN A 58 -26.37 14.73 35.67
N LYS A 59 -26.86 14.76 34.43
CA LYS A 59 -26.33 13.98 33.31
C LYS A 59 -24.87 14.34 33.02
N THR A 60 -24.55 15.63 32.95
CA THR A 60 -23.18 16.11 32.71
C THR A 60 -22.26 15.72 33.87
N LYS A 61 -22.71 15.88 35.11
CA LYS A 61 -21.97 15.49 36.33
C LYS A 61 -21.64 13.99 36.33
N THR A 62 -22.62 13.15 36.02
CA THR A 62 -22.45 11.69 35.95
C THR A 62 -21.48 11.30 34.84
N ASN A 63 -21.59 11.91 33.67
CA ASN A 63 -20.70 11.65 32.53
C ASN A 63 -19.24 11.99 32.87
N ILE A 64 -18.99 13.13 33.50
CA ILE A 64 -17.64 13.55 33.89
C ILE A 64 -17.07 12.64 34.98
N SER A 65 -17.89 12.21 35.94
CA SER A 65 -17.46 11.21 36.94
C SER A 65 -17.04 9.91 36.26
N ALA A 66 -17.86 9.38 35.34
CA ALA A 66 -17.55 8.15 34.61
C ALA A 66 -16.25 8.26 33.78
N TYR A 67 -15.97 9.42 33.19
CA TYR A 67 -14.69 9.65 32.50
C TYR A 67 -13.50 9.65 33.46
N ARG A 68 -13.63 10.27 34.64
CA ARG A 68 -12.57 10.28 35.66
C ARG A 68 -12.31 8.87 36.20
N ASP A 69 -13.37 8.12 36.50
CA ASP A 69 -13.26 6.74 36.98
C ASP A 69 -12.59 5.85 35.92
N ARG A 70 -12.95 6.04 34.64
CA ARG A 70 -12.30 5.34 33.52
C ARG A 70 -10.82 5.71 33.40
N GLU A 71 -10.46 6.97 33.56
CA GLU A 71 -9.07 7.42 33.53
C GLU A 71 -8.27 6.83 34.68
N GLU A 72 -8.84 6.77 35.89
CA GLU A 72 -8.23 6.16 37.06
C GLU A 72 -7.98 4.66 36.85
N LEU A 73 -8.99 3.95 36.34
CA LEU A 73 -8.86 2.53 36.00
C LEU A 73 -7.80 2.28 34.93
N LEU A 74 -7.76 3.09 33.86
CA LEU A 74 -6.74 2.98 32.81
C LEU A 74 -5.35 3.34 33.33
N GLY A 75 -5.25 4.32 34.24
CA GLY A 75 -4.01 4.66 34.93
C GLY A 75 -3.49 3.52 35.79
N SER A 76 -4.39 2.78 36.46
CA SER A 76 -4.05 1.57 37.22
C SER A 76 -3.56 0.44 36.31
N VAL A 77 -4.31 0.14 35.24
CA VAL A 77 -3.93 -0.90 34.26
C VAL A 77 -2.58 -0.58 33.61
N ARG A 78 -2.33 0.67 33.23
CA ARG A 78 -1.06 1.06 32.63
C ARG A 78 0.11 0.91 33.61
N ARG A 79 -0.08 1.27 34.89
CA ARG A 79 0.93 1.05 35.94
C ARG A 79 1.16 -0.43 36.20
N GLU A 80 0.10 -1.24 36.18
CA GLU A 80 0.18 -2.69 36.38
C GLU A 80 0.90 -3.38 35.20
N ILE A 81 0.61 -2.98 33.96
CA ILE A 81 1.33 -3.43 32.76
C ILE A 81 2.81 -3.06 32.86
N ASP A 82 3.14 -1.80 33.19
CA ASP A 82 4.53 -1.36 33.36
C ASP A 82 5.23 -2.13 34.49
N ASN A 83 4.53 -2.41 35.59
CA ASN A 83 5.06 -3.19 36.71
C ASN A 83 5.23 -4.67 36.37
N TYR A 84 4.33 -5.27 35.58
CA TYR A 84 4.48 -6.63 35.06
C TYR A 84 5.67 -6.71 34.10
N HIS A 85 5.81 -5.73 33.21
CA HIS A 85 6.96 -5.61 32.31
C HIS A 85 8.29 -5.47 33.07
N LYS A 86 8.31 -4.70 34.17
CA LYS A 86 9.51 -4.50 35.01
C LYS A 86 9.79 -5.69 35.94
N GLY A 87 8.76 -6.27 36.55
CA GLY A 87 8.87 -7.40 37.49
C GLY A 87 9.27 -8.72 36.82
N SER A 88 8.98 -8.86 35.53
CA SER A 88 9.37 -10.04 34.74
C SER A 88 10.65 -9.85 33.91
N SER A 89 11.25 -8.65 33.93
CA SER A 89 12.17 -8.12 32.90
C SER A 89 13.51 -8.83 32.69
N VAL A 90 14.01 -9.66 33.62
CA VAL A 90 15.31 -10.33 33.41
C VAL A 90 15.13 -11.67 32.70
N GLN A 91 14.18 -12.49 33.12
CA GLN A 91 13.91 -13.79 32.51
C GLN A 91 13.04 -13.65 31.25
N ASN A 92 12.01 -12.77 31.26
CA ASN A 92 11.09 -12.64 30.12
C ASN A 92 11.70 -11.87 28.95
N ARG A 93 12.62 -10.94 29.19
CA ARG A 93 13.33 -10.24 28.10
C ARG A 93 14.24 -11.19 27.34
N ARG A 94 14.83 -12.16 28.02
CA ARG A 94 15.65 -13.20 27.39
C ARG A 94 14.78 -14.14 26.56
N THR A 95 13.62 -14.57 27.06
CA THR A 95 12.69 -15.41 26.28
C THR A 95 12.07 -14.66 25.10
N ASP A 96 11.70 -13.38 25.25
CA ASP A 96 11.21 -12.56 24.12
C ASP A 96 12.28 -12.36 23.05
N LEU A 97 13.53 -12.14 23.46
CA LEU A 97 14.66 -12.07 22.51
C LEU A 97 14.83 -13.39 21.76
N LEU A 98 14.74 -14.53 22.45
CA LEU A 98 14.85 -15.86 21.84
C LEU A 98 13.66 -16.16 20.91
N LEU A 99 12.44 -15.77 21.28
CA LEU A 99 11.26 -15.92 20.42
C LEU A 99 11.37 -15.08 19.16
N LYS A 100 11.84 -13.83 19.30
CA LYS A 100 12.09 -12.95 18.16
C LYS A 100 13.21 -13.49 17.27
N GLU A 101 14.27 -14.03 17.84
CA GLU A 101 15.34 -14.72 17.10
C GLU A 101 14.81 -15.93 16.34
N GLN A 102 13.92 -16.72 16.96
CA GLN A 102 13.26 -17.85 16.32
C GLN A 102 12.38 -17.41 15.14
N GLU A 103 11.65 -16.30 15.28
CA GLU A 103 10.86 -15.71 14.19
C GLU A 103 11.75 -15.23 13.03
N HIS A 104 12.87 -14.59 13.34
CA HIS A 104 13.87 -14.20 12.34
C HIS A 104 14.48 -15.42 11.66
N THR A 105 14.79 -16.48 12.40
CA THR A 105 15.33 -17.73 11.87
C THR A 105 14.36 -18.39 10.91
N ARG A 106 13.07 -18.50 11.31
CA ARG A 106 12.01 -19.05 10.44
C ARG A 106 11.79 -18.21 9.19
N SER A 107 11.91 -16.88 9.32
CA SER A 107 11.82 -15.98 8.18
C SER A 107 13.01 -16.13 7.24
N ALA A 108 14.21 -16.27 7.78
CA ALA A 108 15.43 -16.50 7.02
C ALA A 108 15.39 -17.84 6.27
N ASP A 109 14.86 -18.90 6.91
CA ASP A 109 14.66 -20.22 6.30
C ASP A 109 13.74 -20.14 5.07
N ARG A 110 12.62 -19.43 5.18
CA ARG A 110 11.71 -19.21 4.05
C ARG A 110 12.35 -18.44 2.89
N VAL A 111 13.17 -17.43 3.21
CA VAL A 111 13.91 -16.66 2.19
C VAL A 111 14.99 -17.51 1.54
N ALA A 112 15.64 -18.39 2.31
CA ALA A 112 16.63 -19.32 1.78
C ALA A 112 15.97 -20.33 0.81
N ASP A 113 14.82 -20.89 1.17
CA ASP A 113 14.04 -21.78 0.29
C ASP A 113 13.61 -21.06 -1.00
N GLU A 114 13.17 -19.81 -0.90
CA GLU A 114 12.83 -19.00 -2.07
C GLU A 114 14.06 -18.76 -2.97
N ALA A 115 15.21 -18.41 -2.39
CA ALA A 115 16.46 -18.24 -3.12
C ALA A 115 16.92 -19.54 -3.81
N ILE A 116 16.76 -20.68 -3.14
CA ILE A 116 17.06 -22.00 -3.73
C ILE A 116 16.14 -22.28 -4.92
N ASN A 117 14.83 -22.00 -4.79
CA ASN A 117 13.87 -22.18 -5.88
C ASN A 117 14.20 -21.29 -7.08
N ILE A 118 14.52 -20.03 -6.85
CA ILE A 118 14.94 -19.09 -7.90
C ILE A 118 16.23 -19.58 -8.58
N ALA A 119 17.21 -20.06 -7.79
CA ALA A 119 18.46 -20.58 -8.33
C ALA A 119 18.24 -21.85 -9.16
N MET A 120 17.37 -22.77 -8.73
CA MET A 120 17.01 -23.97 -9.49
C MET A 120 16.29 -23.63 -10.79
N ALA A 121 15.30 -22.73 -10.76
CA ALA A 121 14.60 -22.27 -11.95
C ALA A 121 15.56 -21.58 -12.94
N THR A 122 16.49 -20.77 -12.42
CA THR A 122 17.50 -20.10 -13.26
C THR A 122 18.46 -21.11 -13.88
N LYS A 123 18.91 -22.11 -13.12
CA LYS A 123 19.76 -23.20 -13.62
C LYS A 123 19.08 -23.97 -14.74
N GLU A 124 17.81 -24.31 -14.58
CA GLU A 124 17.02 -25.01 -15.60
C GLU A 124 16.90 -24.17 -16.88
N ASN A 125 16.55 -22.88 -16.74
CA ASN A 125 16.49 -21.94 -17.86
C ASN A 125 17.84 -21.81 -18.59
N LEU A 126 18.96 -21.72 -17.86
CA LEU A 126 20.30 -21.65 -18.46
C LEU A 126 20.68 -22.97 -19.16
N MET A 127 20.31 -24.13 -18.60
CA MET A 127 20.53 -25.42 -19.26
C MET A 127 19.72 -25.53 -20.56
N GLY A 128 18.46 -25.09 -20.56
CA GLY A 128 17.63 -25.00 -21.77
C GLY A 128 18.24 -24.07 -22.83
N GLN A 129 18.69 -22.88 -22.42
CA GLN A 129 19.38 -21.92 -23.30
C GLN A 129 20.69 -22.49 -23.86
N LYS A 130 21.47 -23.22 -23.06
CA LYS A 130 22.70 -23.90 -23.53
C LYS A 130 22.38 -24.91 -24.65
N GLY A 131 21.30 -25.68 -24.52
CA GLY A 131 20.82 -26.58 -25.57
C GLY A 131 20.47 -25.83 -26.86
N MET A 132 19.75 -24.70 -26.72
CA MET A 132 19.40 -23.84 -27.86
C MET A 132 20.64 -23.24 -28.54
N LEU A 133 21.62 -22.73 -27.79
CA LEU A 133 22.88 -22.20 -28.32
C LEU A 133 23.71 -23.29 -29.00
N GLY A 134 23.70 -24.52 -28.48
CA GLY A 134 24.29 -25.69 -29.15
C GLY A 134 23.63 -25.96 -30.50
N GLY A 135 22.30 -25.87 -30.58
CA GLY A 135 21.52 -25.95 -31.82
C GLY A 135 21.85 -24.83 -32.82
N ILE A 136 22.02 -23.60 -32.35
CA ILE A 136 22.44 -22.47 -33.19
C ILE A 136 23.85 -22.71 -33.73
N THR A 137 24.78 -23.17 -32.89
CA THR A 137 26.16 -23.44 -33.29
C THR A 137 26.24 -24.52 -34.37
N THR A 138 25.45 -25.59 -34.24
CA THR A 138 25.36 -26.65 -35.27
C THR A 138 24.74 -26.16 -36.57
N LYS A 139 23.67 -25.34 -36.50
CA LYS A 139 23.10 -24.69 -37.68
C LYS A 139 24.08 -23.74 -38.36
N MET A 140 24.79 -22.92 -37.58
CA MET A 140 25.84 -22.00 -38.06
C MET A 140 26.97 -22.75 -38.75
N ASN A 141 27.43 -23.86 -38.17
CA ASN A 141 28.46 -24.71 -38.78
C ASN A 141 27.96 -25.37 -40.09
N THR A 142 26.67 -25.75 -40.14
CA THR A 142 26.04 -26.24 -41.37
C THR A 142 25.96 -25.17 -42.46
N LEU A 143 25.65 -23.92 -42.09
CA LEU A 143 25.67 -22.76 -43.01
C LEU A 143 27.10 -22.44 -43.47
N ALA A 144 28.08 -22.44 -42.56
CA ALA A 144 29.50 -22.27 -42.86
C ALA A 144 30.00 -23.29 -43.89
N LYS A 145 29.57 -24.56 -43.79
CA LYS A 145 29.88 -25.60 -44.77
C LYS A 145 29.20 -25.40 -46.13
N ARG A 146 28.06 -24.71 -46.19
CA ARG A 146 27.35 -24.39 -47.45
C ARG A 146 27.88 -23.14 -48.15
N PHE A 147 28.47 -22.19 -47.43
CA PHE A 147 29.11 -21.00 -48.02
C PHE A 147 30.18 -21.31 -49.11
N PRO A 148 31.14 -22.25 -48.93
CA PRO A 148 32.11 -22.56 -49.99
C PRO A 148 31.47 -23.26 -51.19
N VAL A 149 30.34 -23.97 -51.00
CA VAL A 149 29.56 -24.57 -52.08
C VAL A 149 28.87 -23.48 -52.91
N ILE A 150 28.30 -22.47 -52.25
CA ILE A 150 27.72 -21.30 -52.93
C ILE A 150 28.80 -20.55 -53.73
N ASN A 151 29.99 -20.35 -53.15
CA ASN A 151 31.11 -19.71 -53.85
C ASN A 151 31.58 -20.53 -55.08
N ASN A 152 31.64 -21.86 -54.97
CA ASN A 152 31.94 -22.76 -56.09
C ASN A 152 30.87 -22.72 -57.19
N LEU A 153 29.59 -22.65 -56.82
CA LEU A 153 28.50 -22.49 -57.79
C LEU A 153 28.59 -21.14 -58.49
N PHE A 154 28.89 -20.06 -57.75
CA PHE A 154 29.09 -18.73 -58.30
C PHE A 154 30.29 -18.68 -59.27
N GLN A 155 31.40 -19.34 -58.93
CA GLN A 155 32.55 -19.49 -59.82
C GLN A 155 32.22 -20.31 -61.08
N LYS A 156 31.51 -21.44 -60.96
CA LYS A 156 31.11 -22.26 -62.11
C LYS A 156 30.17 -21.51 -63.06
N ILE A 157 29.25 -20.71 -62.53
CA ILE A 157 28.36 -19.85 -63.33
C ILE A 157 29.17 -18.78 -64.08
N ASN A 158 30.10 -18.11 -63.40
CA ASN A 158 30.96 -17.10 -64.04
C ASN A 158 31.91 -17.70 -65.10
N LEU A 159 32.42 -18.91 -64.89
CA LEU A 159 33.28 -19.61 -65.86
C LEU A 159 32.52 -19.96 -67.15
N ARG A 160 31.26 -20.42 -67.04
CA ARG A 160 30.44 -20.72 -68.22
C ARG A 160 30.15 -19.45 -69.03
N LYS A 161 29.83 -18.35 -68.35
CA LYS A 161 29.61 -17.04 -68.98
C LYS A 161 30.89 -16.48 -69.64
N ARG A 162 32.06 -16.69 -69.03
CA ARG A 162 33.36 -16.25 -69.57
C ARG A 162 33.79 -17.06 -70.80
N ARG A 163 33.53 -18.37 -70.82
CA ARG A 163 33.88 -19.24 -71.94
C ARG A 163 33.17 -18.82 -73.23
N ASP A 164 31.87 -18.55 -73.16
CA ASP A 164 31.08 -18.16 -74.34
C ASP A 164 31.56 -16.81 -74.90
N SER A 165 31.95 -15.87 -74.02
CA SER A 165 32.52 -14.58 -74.42
C SER A 165 33.92 -14.71 -75.05
N ILE A 166 34.77 -15.63 -74.57
CA ILE A 166 36.09 -15.91 -75.16
C ILE A 166 35.91 -16.49 -76.56
N ILE A 167 35.03 -17.48 -76.74
CA ILE A 167 34.78 -18.11 -78.05
C ILE A 167 34.30 -17.05 -79.05
N LEU A 168 33.30 -16.24 -78.67
CA LEU A 168 32.79 -15.17 -79.51
C LEU A 168 33.88 -14.17 -79.90
N GLY A 169 34.70 -13.74 -78.94
CA GLY A 169 35.83 -12.83 -79.17
C GLY A 169 36.88 -13.40 -80.12
N THR A 170 37.23 -14.69 -79.99
CA THR A 170 38.19 -15.35 -80.89
C THR A 170 37.68 -15.46 -82.32
N VAL A 171 36.40 -15.80 -82.54
CA VAL A 171 35.82 -15.89 -83.87
C VAL A 171 35.81 -14.53 -84.57
N ILE A 172 35.38 -13.48 -83.87
CA ILE A 172 35.39 -12.11 -84.41
C ILE A 172 36.82 -11.68 -84.74
N GLY A 173 37.78 -11.91 -83.83
CA GLY A 173 39.19 -11.56 -84.05
C GLY A 173 39.81 -12.25 -85.28
N VAL A 174 39.57 -13.56 -85.44
CA VAL A 174 40.06 -14.32 -86.60
C VAL A 174 39.44 -13.82 -87.90
N CYS A 175 38.12 -13.57 -87.91
CA CYS A 175 37.43 -13.02 -89.08
C CYS A 175 37.98 -11.64 -89.49
N VAL A 176 38.25 -10.76 -88.52
CA VAL A 176 38.83 -9.43 -88.77
C VAL A 176 40.25 -9.53 -89.31
N ILE A 177 41.10 -10.42 -88.76
CA ILE A 177 42.46 -10.64 -89.24
C ILE A 177 42.46 -11.15 -90.68
N LEU A 178 41.59 -12.12 -91.01
CA LEU A 178 41.46 -12.64 -92.37
C LEU A 178 41.00 -11.56 -93.35
N LEU A 179 40.04 -10.71 -92.96
CA LEU A 179 39.62 -9.58 -93.78
C LEU A 179 40.74 -8.57 -94.00
N LEU A 180 41.54 -8.25 -92.97
CA LEU A 180 42.69 -7.36 -93.12
C LEU A 180 43.76 -7.96 -94.03
N LEU A 181 44.07 -9.26 -93.89
CA LEU A 181 45.03 -9.94 -94.77
C LEU A 181 44.54 -9.98 -96.22
N TYR A 182 43.23 -10.13 -96.44
CA TYR A 182 42.64 -10.05 -97.78
C TYR A 182 42.67 -8.62 -98.34
N ALA A 183 42.42 -7.61 -97.52
CA ALA A 183 42.42 -6.21 -97.97
C ALA A 183 43.83 -5.64 -98.20
N PHE A 184 44.84 -6.12 -97.48
CA PHE A 184 46.25 -5.74 -97.65
C PHE A 184 47.00 -6.58 -98.70
N ARG A 185 46.33 -7.56 -99.32
CA ARG A 185 46.87 -8.36 -100.43
C ARG A 185 46.17 -8.00 -101.72
#